data_AF-A0A0F2JGE8-F1
#
_entry.id   AF-A0A0F2JGE8-F1
#
_cell.length_a   1.000
_cell.length_b   1.000
_cell.length_c   1.000
_cell.angle_alpha   90.00
_cell.angle_beta   90.00
_cell.angle_gamma   90.00
#
_symmetry.space_group_name_H-M   'P 1'
#
loop_
_entity.id
_entity.type
_entity.pdbx_description
1 polymer ?
#
loop_
_entity_poly.entity_id
_entity_poly.type
_entity_poly.pdbx_seq_one_letter_code
_entity_poly.pdbx_strand_id
1 'polypeptide(L)'
;MNINDHLVSEFMSEFLDMKKRMLDAQLETKHQTIAELQNIQILLAEIQQAYREEHKTFKEILTYLQNYQGIVDYQISGGKEALEEMRSLKKEVSWIANLIEPQAVPVFNNRVITDNDDRVYTNSKSYLQSLADLTTVGVVAAARIYDRHGRRSSLSTASQQDLNDGIEDELTTANRLSIVSSDANDTGNGPGIQQVIISGINDAGNRANEIVTLQGINPIITTNTWQYLDHFSNYRAGTFGGAAAGNITVSAEGRTYARIALGHYSWRSGRMYTDSTQKGYLHELTVGAIKAAVTFDLYLDPTGSYGQTLLGKASLAASNSSVEMLFPAPMVIPASGKILVKGIGLTSGAEAHCTFYLHVQPK
;
A
#
# COMPACT_ATOMS: atom_id res chain seq x y z
N MET A 1 51.68 -76.87 -34.37
CA MET A 1 50.48 -76.06 -34.60
C MET A 1 50.27 -76.03 -36.09
N ASN A 2 49.12 -76.48 -36.58
CA ASN A 2 48.86 -76.49 -38.02
C ASN A 2 48.76 -75.01 -38.48
N ILE A 3 49.37 -74.65 -39.61
CA ILE A 3 49.35 -73.26 -40.12
C ILE A 3 47.91 -72.73 -40.20
N ASN A 4 46.94 -73.62 -40.41
CA ASN A 4 45.52 -73.33 -40.41
C ASN A 4 44.98 -72.81 -39.06
N ASP A 5 45.48 -73.29 -37.92
CA ASP A 5 44.96 -72.89 -36.59
C ASP A 5 45.36 -71.45 -36.23
N HIS A 6 46.56 -71.02 -36.65
CA HIS A 6 47.05 -69.67 -36.42
C HIS A 6 46.27 -68.65 -37.24
N LEU A 7 46.06 -68.92 -38.54
CA LEU A 7 45.27 -68.06 -39.43
C LEU A 7 43.82 -67.93 -38.97
N VAL A 8 43.21 -69.03 -38.49
CA VAL A 8 41.86 -68.99 -37.93
C VAL A 8 41.81 -68.13 -36.65
N SER A 9 42.82 -68.25 -35.77
CA SER A 9 42.90 -67.45 -34.54
C SER A 9 43.08 -65.95 -34.83
N GLU A 10 43.96 -65.59 -35.78
CA GLU A 10 44.16 -64.21 -36.22
C GLU A 10 42.89 -63.62 -36.83
N PHE A 11 42.24 -64.35 -37.74
CA PHE A 11 40.98 -63.94 -38.34
C PHE A 11 39.87 -63.72 -37.30
N MET A 12 39.74 -64.63 -36.33
CA MET A 12 38.76 -64.49 -35.25
C MET A 12 39.06 -63.30 -34.34
N SER A 13 40.34 -63.03 -34.07
CA SER A 13 40.77 -61.85 -33.31
C SER A 13 40.43 -60.55 -34.05
N GLU A 14 40.75 -60.47 -35.34
CA GLU A 14 40.39 -59.31 -36.18
C GLU A 14 38.87 -59.13 -36.30
N PHE A 15 38.12 -60.23 -36.44
CA PHE A 15 36.66 -60.18 -36.51
C PHE A 15 36.04 -59.67 -35.20
N LEU A 16 36.53 -60.13 -34.05
CA LEU A 16 36.08 -59.64 -32.73
C LEU A 16 36.42 -58.17 -32.52
N ASP A 17 37.62 -57.74 -32.93
CA ASP A 17 38.04 -56.35 -32.87
C ASP A 17 37.19 -55.45 -33.79
N MET A 18 36.90 -55.90 -35.02
CA MET A 18 35.99 -55.21 -35.93
C MET A 18 34.57 -55.09 -35.33
N LYS A 19 34.04 -56.18 -34.76
CA LYS A 19 32.74 -56.17 -34.07
C LYS A 19 32.72 -55.17 -32.91
N LYS A 20 33.80 -55.11 -32.13
CA LYS A 20 33.93 -54.15 -31.03
C LYS A 20 33.94 -52.70 -31.55
N ARG A 21 34.76 -52.40 -32.56
CA ARG A 21 34.79 -51.08 -33.21
C ARG A 21 33.44 -50.66 -33.78
N MET A 22 32.70 -51.60 -34.38
CA MET A 22 31.33 -51.35 -34.86
C MET A 22 30.36 -51.02 -33.72
N LEU A 23 30.45 -51.74 -32.60
CA LEU A 23 29.60 -51.49 -31.42
C LEU A 23 29.93 -50.14 -30.77
N ASP A 24 31.21 -49.82 -30.63
CA ASP A 24 31.67 -48.56 -30.06
C ASP A 24 31.23 -47.36 -30.93
N ALA A 25 31.35 -47.47 -32.26
CA ALA A 25 30.86 -46.44 -33.19
C ALA A 25 29.33 -46.27 -33.15
N GLN A 26 28.57 -47.37 -33.03
CA GLN A 26 27.13 -47.32 -32.83
C GLN A 26 26.74 -46.66 -31.50
N LEU A 27 27.51 -46.92 -30.43
CA LEU A 27 27.28 -46.33 -29.11
C LEU A 27 27.58 -44.82 -29.12
N GLU A 28 28.68 -44.41 -29.76
CA GLU A 28 29.05 -43.00 -29.91
C GLU A 28 27.98 -42.22 -30.70
N THR A 29 27.51 -42.77 -31.82
CA THR A 29 26.41 -42.18 -32.61
C THR A 29 25.13 -42.03 -31.79
N LYS A 30 24.80 -43.04 -30.95
CA LYS A 30 23.64 -42.96 -30.04
C LYS A 30 23.83 -41.88 -28.98
N HIS A 31 25.01 -41.77 -28.37
CA HIS A 31 25.28 -40.72 -27.38
C HIS A 31 25.20 -39.31 -27.99
N GLN A 32 25.72 -39.11 -29.21
CA GLN A 32 25.59 -37.85 -29.94
C GLN A 32 24.11 -37.51 -30.20
N THR A 33 23.32 -38.48 -30.67
CA THR A 33 21.88 -38.29 -30.92
C THR A 33 21.11 -37.95 -29.63
N ILE A 34 21.44 -38.60 -28.50
CA ILE A 34 20.82 -38.30 -27.20
C ILE A 34 21.16 -36.87 -26.75
N ALA A 35 22.41 -36.44 -26.91
CA ALA A 35 22.83 -35.08 -26.56
C ALA A 35 22.11 -34.02 -27.41
N GLU A 36 21.94 -34.27 -28.71
CA GLU A 36 21.17 -33.38 -29.60
C GLU A 36 19.70 -33.29 -29.19
N LEU A 37 19.06 -34.42 -28.85
CA LEU A 37 17.68 -34.43 -28.37
C LEU A 37 17.51 -33.68 -27.05
N GLN A 38 18.47 -33.78 -26.13
CA GLN A 38 18.48 -33.03 -24.88
C GLN A 38 18.58 -31.51 -25.13
N ASN A 39 19.45 -31.09 -26.06
CA ASN A 39 19.56 -29.67 -26.44
C ASN A 39 18.25 -29.14 -27.05
N ILE A 40 17.58 -29.92 -27.91
CA ILE A 40 16.27 -29.55 -28.47
C ILE A 40 15.20 -29.40 -27.37
N GLN A 41 15.20 -30.30 -26.37
CA GLN A 41 14.27 -30.21 -25.25
C GLN A 41 14.47 -28.94 -24.41
N ILE A 42 15.73 -28.54 -24.17
CA ILE A 42 16.06 -27.30 -23.46
C ILE A 42 15.54 -26.09 -24.24
N LEU A 43 15.83 -26.00 -25.55
CA LEU A 43 15.36 -24.90 -26.40
C LEU A 43 13.82 -24.82 -26.43
N LEU A 44 13.12 -25.96 -26.47
CA LEU A 44 11.67 -25.99 -26.43
C LEU A 44 11.12 -25.44 -25.10
N ALA A 45 11.76 -25.75 -23.98
CA ALA A 45 11.37 -25.24 -22.66
C ALA A 45 11.57 -23.71 -22.56
N GLU A 46 12.67 -23.18 -23.11
CA GLU A 46 12.95 -21.75 -23.18
C GLU A 46 11.91 -21.01 -24.03
N ILE A 47 11.56 -21.55 -25.20
CA ILE A 47 10.50 -20.97 -26.07
C ILE A 47 9.14 -20.98 -25.35
N GLN A 48 8.80 -22.06 -24.66
CA GLN A 48 7.56 -22.14 -23.89
C GLN A 48 7.53 -21.18 -22.70
N GLN A 49 8.67 -20.90 -22.08
CA GLN A 49 8.77 -19.89 -21.03
C GLN A 49 8.58 -18.48 -21.61
N ALA A 50 9.29 -18.13 -22.67
CA ALA A 50 9.16 -16.84 -23.35
C ALA A 50 7.70 -16.59 -23.77
N TYR A 51 7.05 -17.59 -24.38
CA TYR A 51 5.63 -17.51 -24.74
C TYR A 51 4.72 -17.27 -23.53
N ARG A 52 4.99 -17.91 -22.39
CA ARG A 52 4.20 -17.70 -21.15
C ARG A 52 4.39 -16.30 -20.58
N GLU A 53 5.61 -15.78 -20.61
CA GLU A 53 5.93 -14.42 -20.14
C GLU A 53 5.26 -13.37 -21.05
N GLU A 54 5.38 -13.50 -22.37
CA GLU A 54 4.69 -12.64 -23.33
C GLU A 54 3.17 -12.71 -23.18
N HIS A 55 2.60 -13.92 -23.05
CA HIS A 55 1.18 -14.10 -22.85
C HIS A 55 0.67 -13.49 -21.53
N LYS A 56 1.49 -13.51 -20.47
CA LYS A 56 1.20 -12.80 -19.22
C LYS A 56 1.14 -11.28 -19.46
N THR A 57 2.14 -10.72 -20.13
CA THR A 57 2.15 -9.29 -20.48
C THR A 57 0.96 -8.91 -21.34
N PHE A 58 0.59 -9.74 -22.32
CA PHE A 58 -0.61 -9.51 -23.14
C PHE A 58 -1.91 -9.52 -22.31
N LYS A 59 -2.03 -10.42 -21.33
CA LYS A 59 -3.17 -10.43 -20.39
C LYS A 59 -3.24 -9.19 -19.51
N GLU A 60 -2.10 -8.70 -19.04
CA GLU A 60 -2.03 -7.43 -18.31
C GLU A 60 -2.48 -6.25 -19.19
N ILE A 61 -2.00 -6.18 -20.43
CA ILE A 61 -2.43 -5.18 -21.42
C ILE A 61 -3.94 -5.27 -21.69
N LEU A 62 -4.48 -6.47 -21.90
CA LEU A 62 -5.93 -6.69 -22.07
C LEU A 62 -6.72 -6.18 -20.86
N THR A 63 -6.26 -6.46 -19.65
CA THR A 63 -6.90 -5.98 -18.41
C THR A 63 -6.93 -4.45 -18.36
N TYR A 64 -5.83 -3.79 -18.74
CA TYR A 64 -5.80 -2.33 -18.82
C TYR A 64 -6.76 -1.79 -19.88
N LEU A 65 -6.80 -2.39 -21.07
CA LEU A 65 -7.73 -2.01 -22.13
C LEU A 65 -9.20 -2.17 -21.68
N GLN A 66 -9.53 -3.20 -20.90
CA GLN A 66 -10.89 -3.41 -20.37
C GLN A 66 -11.28 -2.29 -19.41
N ASN A 67 -10.34 -1.88 -18.56
CA ASN A 67 -10.56 -0.78 -17.63
C ASN A 67 -10.71 0.56 -18.36
N TYR A 68 -9.90 0.82 -19.39
CA TYR A 68 -10.02 2.00 -20.25
C TYR A 68 -11.38 2.07 -20.97
N GLN A 69 -11.82 0.95 -21.54
CA GLN A 69 -13.09 0.86 -22.23
C GLN A 69 -14.27 1.23 -21.32
N GLY A 70 -14.27 0.73 -20.08
CA GLY A 70 -15.28 1.08 -19.09
C GLY A 70 -15.33 2.57 -18.72
N ILE A 71 -14.17 3.23 -18.66
CA ILE A 71 -14.08 4.68 -18.42
C ILE A 71 -14.68 5.45 -19.60
N VAL A 72 -14.34 5.06 -20.83
CA VAL A 72 -14.87 5.69 -22.05
C VAL A 72 -16.39 5.56 -22.11
N ASP A 73 -16.92 4.38 -21.82
CA ASP A 73 -18.37 4.13 -21.83
C ASP A 73 -19.10 4.93 -20.75
N TYR A 74 -18.50 5.12 -19.57
CA TYR A 74 -19.04 5.99 -18.51
C TYR A 74 -19.06 7.48 -18.91
N GLN A 75 -18.01 7.99 -19.56
CA GLN A 75 -17.99 9.38 -20.02
C GLN A 75 -18.99 9.62 -21.17
N ILE A 76 -19.16 8.64 -22.06
CA ILE A 76 -20.16 8.68 -23.13
C ILE A 76 -21.58 8.69 -22.56
N SER A 77 -21.87 7.87 -21.53
CA SER A 77 -23.20 7.82 -20.91
C SER A 77 -23.55 9.09 -20.13
N GLY A 78 -22.54 9.80 -19.62
CA GLY A 78 -22.68 11.08 -18.91
C GLY A 78 -22.93 12.31 -19.79
N GLY A 79 -22.97 12.18 -21.12
CA GLY A 79 -23.40 13.24 -22.04
C GLY A 79 -22.50 14.48 -22.11
N LYS A 80 -21.20 14.36 -21.84
CA LYS A 80 -20.26 15.51 -21.80
C LYS A 80 -19.71 15.90 -23.19
N GLU A 81 -19.22 17.14 -23.28
CA GLU A 81 -18.38 17.63 -24.39
C GLU A 81 -17.20 16.66 -24.61
N ALA A 82 -16.86 16.37 -25.88
CA ALA A 82 -15.90 15.36 -26.36
C ALA A 82 -16.42 13.93 -26.67
N LEU A 83 -17.73 13.75 -26.90
CA LEU A 83 -18.34 12.47 -27.29
C LEU A 83 -17.66 11.80 -28.51
N GLU A 84 -17.25 12.58 -29.51
CA GLU A 84 -16.68 12.05 -30.75
C GLU A 84 -15.23 11.56 -30.56
N GLU A 85 -14.43 12.27 -29.75
CA GLU A 85 -13.09 11.84 -29.35
C GLU A 85 -13.13 10.54 -28.53
N MET A 86 -14.11 10.44 -27.62
CA MET A 86 -14.34 9.22 -26.82
C MET A 86 -14.75 8.02 -27.68
N ARG A 87 -15.62 8.23 -28.68
CA ARG A 87 -15.97 7.18 -29.65
C ARG A 87 -14.78 6.73 -30.49
N SER A 88 -13.92 7.67 -30.89
CA SER A 88 -12.66 7.34 -31.59
C SER A 88 -11.76 6.48 -30.71
N LEU A 89 -11.58 6.85 -29.44
CA LEU A 89 -10.77 6.10 -28.50
C LEU A 89 -11.31 4.68 -28.24
N LYS A 90 -12.64 4.51 -28.13
CA LYS A 90 -13.29 3.19 -28.03
C LYS A 90 -12.96 2.29 -29.23
N LYS A 91 -12.94 2.83 -30.44
CA LYS A 91 -12.59 2.07 -31.65
C LYS A 91 -11.14 1.59 -31.62
N GLU A 92 -10.21 2.45 -31.21
CA GLU A 92 -8.79 2.09 -31.08
C GLU A 92 -8.57 1.00 -30.02
N VAL A 93 -9.18 1.14 -28.84
CA VAL A 93 -9.12 0.13 -27.76
C VAL A 93 -9.65 -1.22 -28.22
N SER A 94 -10.78 -1.21 -28.95
CA SER A 94 -11.39 -2.43 -29.50
C SER A 94 -10.52 -3.07 -30.57
N TRP A 95 -9.86 -2.27 -31.41
CA TRP A 95 -8.95 -2.76 -32.44
C TRP A 95 -7.70 -3.42 -31.84
N ILE A 96 -7.09 -2.80 -30.82
CA ILE A 96 -5.93 -3.37 -30.11
C ILE A 96 -6.32 -4.66 -29.38
N ALA A 97 -7.47 -4.69 -28.69
CA ALA A 97 -7.96 -5.89 -28.02
C ALA A 97 -8.19 -7.05 -29.02
N ASN A 98 -8.73 -6.75 -30.20
CA ASN A 98 -8.93 -7.73 -31.26
C ASN A 98 -7.60 -8.26 -31.84
N LEU A 99 -6.54 -7.44 -31.87
CA LEU A 99 -5.23 -7.86 -32.32
C LEU A 99 -4.56 -8.84 -31.33
N ILE A 100 -4.78 -8.62 -30.03
CA ILE A 100 -4.17 -9.44 -28.96
C ILE A 100 -4.96 -10.74 -28.75
N GLU A 101 -6.29 -10.64 -28.59
CA GLU A 101 -7.15 -11.79 -28.31
C GLU A 101 -8.54 -11.56 -28.96
N PRO A 102 -8.73 -11.99 -30.22
CA PRO A 102 -9.98 -11.78 -30.97
C PRO A 102 -11.23 -12.29 -30.24
N GLN A 103 -11.08 -13.35 -29.45
CA GLN A 103 -12.16 -13.96 -28.67
C GLN A 103 -12.60 -13.11 -27.47
N ALA A 104 -11.77 -12.17 -27.01
CA ALA A 104 -12.09 -11.32 -25.86
C ALA A 104 -13.00 -10.13 -26.24
N VAL A 105 -13.04 -9.72 -27.51
CA VAL A 105 -13.78 -8.55 -28.02
C VAL A 105 -15.26 -8.49 -27.61
N PRO A 106 -16.04 -9.60 -27.60
CA PRO A 106 -17.43 -9.57 -27.14
C PRO A 106 -17.58 -9.16 -25.67
N VAL A 107 -16.58 -9.43 -24.83
CA VAL A 107 -16.55 -9.05 -23.41
C VAL A 107 -16.33 -7.54 -23.24
N PHE A 108 -15.53 -6.92 -24.11
CA PHE A 108 -15.29 -5.47 -24.08
C PHE A 108 -16.52 -4.65 -24.45
N ASN A 109 -17.33 -5.14 -25.39
CA ASN A 109 -18.49 -4.39 -25.90
C ASN A 109 -19.72 -4.43 -24.99
N ASN A 110 -19.79 -5.42 -24.07
CA ASN A 110 -20.98 -5.69 -23.26
C ASN A 110 -20.79 -5.43 -21.76
N ARG A 111 -19.62 -4.94 -21.31
CA ARG A 111 -19.40 -4.61 -19.90
C ARG A 111 -20.05 -3.26 -19.57
N VAL A 112 -21.32 -3.31 -19.16
CA VAL A 112 -22.00 -2.16 -18.57
C VAL A 112 -21.45 -2.01 -17.15
N ILE A 113 -20.63 -0.99 -16.90
CA ILE A 113 -20.30 -0.62 -15.52
C ILE A 113 -21.57 -0.04 -14.92
N THR A 114 -22.18 -0.78 -13.99
CA THR A 114 -23.31 -0.28 -13.20
C THR A 114 -22.78 0.40 -11.94
N ASP A 115 -23.56 1.30 -11.33
CA ASP A 115 -23.19 1.98 -10.07
C ASP A 115 -22.91 1.02 -8.89
N ASN A 116 -23.21 -0.28 -9.05
CA ASN A 116 -23.10 -1.32 -8.04
C ASN A 116 -21.96 -2.34 -8.26
N ASP A 117 -21.19 -2.26 -9.36
CA ASP A 117 -20.07 -3.18 -9.56
C ASP A 117 -18.84 -2.70 -8.75
N ASP A 118 -18.32 -3.59 -7.89
CA ASP A 118 -17.10 -3.36 -7.10
C ASP A 118 -16.00 -2.74 -7.98
N ARG A 119 -15.58 -1.53 -7.59
CA ARG A 119 -14.70 -0.65 -8.37
C ARG A 119 -13.31 -1.27 -8.51
N VAL A 120 -13.12 -2.06 -9.57
CA VAL A 120 -11.82 -2.60 -9.95
C VAL A 120 -10.86 -1.47 -10.28
N TYR A 121 -9.82 -1.41 -9.45
CA TYR A 121 -8.77 -0.41 -9.35
C TYR A 121 -7.64 -0.57 -10.37
N THR A 122 -6.75 0.43 -10.32
CA THR A 122 -5.39 0.52 -10.88
C THR A 122 -5.32 1.01 -12.33
N ASN A 123 -4.62 2.14 -12.50
CA ASN A 123 -4.20 2.75 -13.77
C ASN A 123 -5.19 3.72 -14.43
N SER A 124 -6.12 4.33 -13.68
CA SER A 124 -6.92 5.40 -14.27
C SER A 124 -6.00 6.51 -14.77
N LYS A 125 -6.16 6.86 -16.05
CA LYS A 125 -5.54 8.05 -16.64
C LYS A 125 -5.81 9.28 -15.79
N SER A 126 -6.88 9.34 -14.99
CA SER A 126 -7.08 10.42 -14.01
C SER A 126 -6.02 10.48 -12.90
N TYR A 127 -5.45 9.34 -12.47
CA TYR A 127 -4.34 9.29 -11.51
C TYR A 127 -3.01 9.68 -12.17
N LEU A 128 -2.70 9.14 -13.36
CA LEU A 128 -1.50 9.54 -14.10
C LEU A 128 -1.59 10.97 -14.67
N GLN A 129 -2.78 11.46 -15.00
CA GLN A 129 -3.08 12.84 -15.37
C GLN A 129 -3.08 13.74 -14.14
N SER A 130 -3.52 13.26 -12.96
CA SER A 130 -3.34 13.98 -11.69
C SER A 130 -1.86 14.11 -11.32
N LEU A 131 -1.06 13.06 -11.51
CA LEU A 131 0.40 13.09 -11.32
C LEU A 131 1.10 13.91 -12.41
N ALA A 132 0.63 13.86 -13.66
CA ALA A 132 1.10 14.67 -14.77
C ALA A 132 0.72 16.15 -14.58
N ASP A 133 -0.47 16.45 -14.06
CA ASP A 133 -0.92 17.81 -13.75
C ASP A 133 -0.14 18.32 -12.53
N LEU A 134 0.12 17.48 -11.52
CA LEU A 134 1.01 17.81 -10.40
C LEU A 134 2.47 18.07 -10.83
N THR A 135 2.92 17.50 -11.96
CA THR A 135 4.27 17.73 -12.52
C THR A 135 4.29 18.84 -13.59
N THR A 136 3.18 19.10 -14.26
CA THR A 136 3.02 20.15 -15.30
C THR A 136 2.62 21.50 -14.69
N VAL A 137 2.08 21.51 -13.46
CA VAL A 137 2.07 22.70 -12.58
C VAL A 137 3.51 22.91 -12.09
N GLY A 138 4.37 23.42 -12.97
CA GLY A 138 5.78 23.78 -12.71
C GLY A 138 5.97 24.91 -11.68
N VAL A 139 5.12 24.97 -10.65
CA VAL A 139 5.07 25.97 -9.59
C VAL A 139 4.82 25.33 -8.20
N VAL A 140 4.63 24.01 -8.05
CA VAL A 140 4.45 23.43 -6.70
C VAL A 140 5.80 23.20 -6.01
N ALA A 141 6.44 24.31 -5.63
CA ALA A 141 7.41 24.30 -4.55
C ALA A 141 6.71 23.78 -3.28
N ALA A 142 7.08 22.57 -2.84
CA ALA A 142 6.80 21.98 -1.53
C ALA A 142 5.39 21.38 -1.26
N ALA A 143 4.82 20.58 -2.18
CA ALA A 143 3.81 19.61 -1.77
C ALA A 143 4.41 18.63 -0.74
N ARG A 144 3.73 18.42 0.40
CA ARG A 144 4.17 17.51 1.46
C ARG A 144 3.28 16.28 1.49
N ILE A 145 3.90 15.11 1.57
CA ILE A 145 3.21 13.82 1.75
C ILE A 145 3.28 13.47 3.23
N TYR A 146 2.13 13.20 3.82
CA TYR A 146 2.01 12.70 5.18
C TYR A 146 1.53 11.25 5.17
N ASP A 147 2.31 10.37 5.78
CA ASP A 147 1.91 9.00 6.10
C ASP A 147 1.37 8.95 7.54
N ARG A 148 0.25 8.25 7.72
CA ARG A 148 -0.46 8.13 8.99
C ARG A 148 -0.90 6.70 9.19
N HIS A 149 -0.51 6.13 10.32
CA HIS A 149 -0.93 4.79 10.73
C HIS A 149 -1.84 4.90 11.96
N GLY A 150 -3.09 4.46 11.82
CA GLY A 150 -4.02 4.29 12.94
C GLY A 150 -4.13 2.84 13.38
N ARG A 151 -4.38 2.61 14.67
CA ARG A 151 -4.64 1.26 15.21
C ARG A 151 -5.61 1.32 16.37
N ARG A 152 -6.36 0.23 16.56
CA ARG A 152 -7.11 -0.03 17.80
C ARG A 152 -7.11 -1.53 18.09
N SER A 153 -6.53 -1.91 19.22
CA SER A 153 -6.34 -3.31 19.63
C SER A 153 -7.62 -4.00 20.13
N SER A 154 -8.66 -3.23 20.44
CA SER A 154 -9.96 -3.73 20.86
C SER A 154 -11.06 -2.77 20.40
N LEU A 155 -11.89 -3.24 19.48
CA LEU A 155 -13.06 -2.53 18.98
C LEU A 155 -14.34 -2.97 19.68
N SER A 156 -15.19 -2.00 19.97
CA SER A 156 -16.58 -2.20 20.39
C SER A 156 -17.38 -2.88 19.28
N THR A 157 -18.34 -3.72 19.67
CA THR A 157 -19.36 -4.26 18.77
C THR A 157 -20.65 -3.44 18.77
N ALA A 158 -20.75 -2.44 19.66
CA ALA A 158 -21.95 -1.63 19.86
C ALA A 158 -21.83 -0.22 19.29
N SER A 159 -20.61 0.25 19.02
CA SER A 159 -20.37 1.63 18.60
C SER A 159 -19.11 1.76 17.73
N GLN A 160 -19.14 2.69 16.78
CA GLN A 160 -17.97 3.12 16.01
C GLN A 160 -16.94 3.77 16.94
N GLN A 161 -15.67 3.44 16.73
CA GLN A 161 -14.56 3.88 17.57
C GLN A 161 -13.38 4.36 16.73
N ASP A 162 -12.74 5.44 17.17
CA ASP A 162 -11.60 6.01 16.47
C ASP A 162 -10.38 5.08 16.52
N LEU A 163 -9.64 4.98 15.42
CA LEU A 163 -8.42 4.17 15.31
C LEU A 163 -7.17 4.91 15.87
N ASN A 164 -7.28 5.38 17.12
CA ASN A 164 -6.29 6.25 17.78
C ASN A 164 -5.63 5.61 19.03
N ASP A 165 -5.38 4.30 18.99
CA ASP A 165 -4.85 3.50 20.11
C ASP A 165 -5.69 3.63 21.41
N GLY A 166 -7.00 3.85 21.24
CA GLY A 166 -7.97 4.00 22.33
C GLY A 166 -8.04 5.39 22.96
N ILE A 167 -7.36 6.39 22.38
CA ILE A 167 -7.40 7.78 22.84
C ILE A 167 -8.40 8.57 21.99
N GLU A 168 -9.51 8.95 22.60
CA GLU A 168 -10.62 9.64 21.93
C GLU A 168 -10.68 11.14 22.25
N ASP A 169 -9.96 11.59 23.28
CA ASP A 169 -9.96 12.98 23.69
C ASP A 169 -9.23 13.89 22.68
N GLU A 170 -9.78 15.09 22.52
CA GLU A 170 -9.22 16.19 21.74
C GLU A 170 -9.29 17.48 22.54
N LEU A 171 -8.35 18.39 22.27
CA LEU A 171 -8.29 19.68 22.93
C LEU A 171 -9.47 20.54 22.45
N THR A 172 -10.25 21.05 23.39
CA THR A 172 -11.33 22.02 23.09
C THR A 172 -10.78 23.42 22.94
N THR A 173 -9.66 23.72 23.62
CA THR A 173 -8.93 24.99 23.56
C THR A 173 -7.44 24.71 23.42
N ALA A 174 -6.74 25.52 22.63
CA ALA A 174 -5.30 25.36 22.48
C ALA A 174 -4.57 25.45 23.84
N ASN A 175 -3.71 24.48 24.14
CA ASN A 175 -2.98 24.42 25.40
C ASN A 175 -1.54 23.92 25.21
N ARG A 176 -0.66 24.22 26.17
CA ARG A 176 0.65 23.58 26.26
C ARG A 176 0.46 22.18 26.84
N LEU A 177 1.26 21.24 26.39
CA LEU A 177 1.08 19.83 26.72
C LEU A 177 2.18 19.35 27.66
N SER A 178 1.79 18.53 28.63
CA SER A 178 2.71 17.84 29.52
C SER A 178 3.05 16.47 28.96
N ILE A 179 4.35 16.21 28.80
CA ILE A 179 4.89 14.94 28.33
C ILE A 179 5.63 14.28 29.49
N VAL A 180 5.30 13.02 29.80
CA VAL A 180 5.93 12.27 30.90
C VAL A 180 6.02 10.80 30.55
N SER A 181 7.10 10.12 30.97
CA SER A 181 7.19 8.66 30.91
C SER A 181 6.84 8.04 32.26
N SER A 182 6.32 6.81 32.25
CA SER A 182 6.21 6.00 33.46
C SER A 182 7.54 5.34 33.88
N ASP A 183 8.61 5.46 33.09
CA ASP A 183 9.91 4.84 33.36
C ASP A 183 11.06 5.87 33.32
N ALA A 184 11.99 5.79 34.27
CA ALA A 184 13.13 6.70 34.38
C ALA A 184 14.16 6.53 33.24
N ASN A 185 14.12 5.42 32.52
CA ASN A 185 14.99 5.14 31.38
C ASN A 185 14.63 5.93 30.12
N ASP A 186 13.41 6.46 30.01
CA ASP A 186 13.01 7.37 28.94
C ASP A 186 13.42 8.82 29.27
N THR A 187 14.72 9.07 29.33
CA THR A 187 15.31 10.37 29.68
C THR A 187 16.40 10.74 28.68
N GLY A 188 16.81 12.01 28.60
CA GLY A 188 17.75 12.51 27.59
C GLY A 188 19.09 11.75 27.47
N ASN A 189 19.52 11.03 28.52
CA ASN A 189 20.71 10.17 28.52
C ASN A 189 20.40 8.69 28.83
N GLY A 190 19.12 8.32 28.90
CA GLY A 190 18.68 6.99 29.28
C GLY A 190 18.72 6.00 28.11
N PRO A 191 18.57 4.69 28.41
CA PRO A 191 18.58 3.66 27.38
C PRO A 191 17.27 3.60 26.57
N GLY A 192 16.15 4.16 27.07
CA GLY A 192 14.85 4.23 26.38
C GLY A 192 14.76 5.34 25.33
N ILE A 193 13.57 5.90 25.13
CA ILE A 193 13.38 7.08 24.27
C ILE A 193 13.96 8.30 24.96
N GLN A 194 14.83 9.03 24.26
CA GLN A 194 15.52 10.21 24.79
C GLN A 194 14.83 11.50 24.36
N GLN A 195 14.35 11.53 23.12
CA GLN A 195 13.63 12.66 22.54
C GLN A 195 12.43 12.18 21.74
N VAL A 196 11.34 12.93 21.83
CA VAL A 196 10.12 12.71 21.06
C VAL A 196 9.88 13.88 20.13
N ILE A 197 9.28 13.61 18.98
CA ILE A 197 8.73 14.63 18.10
C ILE A 197 7.21 14.64 18.22
N ILE A 198 6.66 15.83 18.37
CA ILE A 198 5.23 16.09 18.34
C ILE A 198 4.92 16.98 17.13
N SER A 199 3.87 16.62 16.40
CA SER A 199 3.40 17.38 15.24
C SER A 199 1.89 17.50 15.27
N GLY A 200 1.40 18.65 14.80
CA GLY A 200 -0.01 18.98 14.85
C GLY A 200 -0.28 20.41 14.42
N ILE A 201 -1.40 20.95 14.86
CA ILE A 201 -1.84 22.31 14.59
C ILE A 201 -1.73 23.13 15.88
N ASN A 202 -1.09 24.30 15.81
CA ASN A 202 -0.96 25.21 16.94
C ASN A 202 -2.19 26.11 17.11
N ASP A 203 -2.16 27.00 18.11
CA ASP A 203 -3.22 27.99 18.37
C ASP A 203 -3.51 28.95 17.21
N ALA A 204 -2.50 29.28 16.40
CA ALA A 204 -2.64 30.08 15.20
C ALA A 204 -3.25 29.30 14.01
N GLY A 205 -3.60 28.03 14.19
CA GLY A 205 -4.11 27.17 13.13
C GLY A 205 -3.04 26.72 12.14
N ASN A 206 -1.76 26.93 12.46
CA ASN A 206 -0.64 26.56 11.59
C ASN A 206 -0.05 25.21 12.01
N ARG A 207 0.49 24.47 11.04
CA ARG A 207 1.21 23.24 11.35
C ARG A 207 2.52 23.54 12.05
N ALA A 208 2.76 22.91 13.20
CA ALA A 208 3.97 23.04 13.99
C ALA A 208 4.58 21.67 14.28
N ASN A 209 5.90 21.65 14.49
CA ASN A 209 6.65 20.49 14.97
C ASN A 209 7.49 20.93 16.18
N GLU A 210 7.59 20.08 17.19
CA GLU A 210 8.45 20.31 18.33
C GLU A 210 9.18 19.03 18.73
N ILE A 211 10.48 19.15 19.00
CA ILE A 211 11.28 18.06 19.54
C ILE A 211 11.47 18.33 21.03
N VAL A 212 11.06 17.38 21.86
CA VAL A 212 11.10 17.49 23.31
C VAL A 212 12.05 16.42 23.86
N THR A 213 13.05 16.85 24.65
CA THR A 213 13.92 15.94 25.39
C THR A 213 13.20 15.47 26.65
N LEU A 214 13.05 14.16 26.82
CA LEU A 214 12.35 13.58 27.95
C LEU A 214 13.18 13.66 29.24
N GLN A 215 12.49 13.68 30.38
CA GLN A 215 13.10 13.70 31.72
C GLN A 215 12.66 12.49 32.57
N GLY A 216 12.39 11.34 31.93
CA GLY A 216 11.90 10.13 32.59
C GLY A 216 10.52 10.36 33.21
N ILE A 217 10.43 10.12 34.52
CA ILE A 217 9.21 10.29 35.31
C ILE A 217 8.87 11.76 35.64
N ASN A 218 9.76 12.70 35.34
CA ASN A 218 9.50 14.12 35.53
C ASN A 218 8.78 14.69 34.31
N PRO A 219 7.61 15.32 34.46
CA PRO A 219 6.89 15.92 33.34
C PRO A 219 7.64 17.11 32.74
N ILE A 220 7.64 17.22 31.42
CA ILE A 220 8.13 18.38 30.68
C ILE A 220 6.97 19.02 29.89
N ILE A 221 6.95 20.35 29.82
CA ILE A 221 5.89 21.10 29.14
C ILE A 221 6.38 21.55 27.75
N THR A 222 5.58 21.31 26.71
CA THR A 222 5.87 21.78 25.35
C THR A 222 6.04 23.30 25.32
N THR A 223 6.87 23.82 24.43
CA THR A 223 7.04 25.25 24.20
C THR A 223 5.86 25.80 23.41
N ASN A 224 5.40 25.07 22.39
CA ASN A 224 4.23 25.46 21.60
C ASN A 224 2.93 25.15 22.33
N THR A 225 1.91 25.95 22.01
CA THR A 225 0.50 25.68 22.25
C THR A 225 -0.06 24.83 21.10
N TRP A 226 -0.90 23.86 21.42
CA TRP A 226 -1.45 22.91 20.46
C TRP A 226 -2.96 22.96 20.49
N GLN A 227 -3.58 23.13 19.32
CA GLN A 227 -5.02 22.99 19.13
C GLN A 227 -5.36 21.54 18.76
N TYR A 228 -4.55 20.89 17.92
CA TYR A 228 -4.76 19.50 17.50
C TYR A 228 -3.45 18.72 17.40
N LEU A 229 -3.49 17.43 17.72
CA LEU A 229 -2.35 16.52 17.59
C LEU A 229 -2.56 15.49 16.47
N ASP A 230 -1.59 15.45 15.56
CA ASP A 230 -1.56 14.49 14.44
C ASP A 230 -0.60 13.33 14.70
N HIS A 231 0.56 13.63 15.29
CA HIS A 231 1.67 12.70 15.35
C HIS A 231 2.48 12.86 16.62
N PHE A 232 2.88 11.73 17.20
CA PHE A 232 3.73 11.66 18.36
C PHE A 232 4.60 10.41 18.26
N SER A 233 5.91 10.59 18.10
CA SER A 233 6.85 9.47 17.91
C SER A 233 8.21 9.72 18.54
N ASN A 234 8.99 8.65 18.60
CA ASN A 234 10.42 8.72 18.81
C ASN A 234 11.07 9.68 17.79
N TYR A 235 11.92 10.57 18.29
CA TYR A 235 12.87 11.33 17.48
C TYR A 235 14.31 10.82 17.67
N ARG A 236 14.66 10.49 18.92
CA ARG A 236 15.95 9.89 19.28
C ARG A 236 15.78 8.89 20.42
N ALA A 237 16.44 7.75 20.31
CA ALA A 237 16.48 6.69 21.32
C ALA A 237 17.90 6.40 21.80
N GLY A 238 18.00 5.80 22.98
CA GLY A 238 19.20 5.16 23.49
C GLY A 238 19.36 3.73 22.97
N THR A 239 19.82 2.83 23.85
CA THR A 239 20.21 1.47 23.50
C THR A 239 19.06 0.45 23.44
N PHE A 240 17.82 0.80 23.81
CA PHE A 240 16.64 -0.08 23.74
C PHE A 240 16.02 -0.19 22.33
N GLY A 241 16.84 -0.09 21.27
CA GLY A 241 16.39 -0.37 19.91
C GLY A 241 15.26 0.54 19.40
N GLY A 242 15.16 1.77 19.90
CA GLY A 242 14.13 2.73 19.45
C GLY A 242 12.83 2.75 20.26
N ALA A 243 12.62 1.78 21.16
CA ALA A 243 11.37 1.61 21.88
C ALA A 243 11.32 2.35 23.22
N ALA A 244 10.11 2.73 23.64
CA ALA A 244 9.84 3.28 24.96
C ALA A 244 10.06 2.24 26.06
N ALA A 245 10.78 2.64 27.11
CA ALA A 245 11.00 1.84 28.32
C ALA A 245 9.80 1.88 29.28
N GLY A 246 8.96 2.92 29.16
CA GLY A 246 7.68 3.08 29.85
C GLY A 246 6.57 3.54 28.89
N ASN A 247 5.40 3.83 29.44
CA ASN A 247 4.36 4.54 28.69
C ASN A 247 4.68 6.03 28.69
N ILE A 248 4.90 6.61 27.51
CA ILE A 248 5.12 8.05 27.35
C ILE A 248 3.80 8.68 26.96
N THR A 249 3.25 9.52 27.83
CA THR A 249 1.93 10.13 27.67
C THR A 249 2.05 11.62 27.39
N VAL A 250 1.15 12.13 26.56
CA VAL A 250 0.94 13.56 26.32
C VAL A 250 -0.42 13.93 26.90
N SER A 251 -0.44 14.91 27.80
CA SER A 251 -1.63 15.25 28.58
C SER A 251 -1.76 16.74 28.85
N ALA A 252 -2.99 17.20 29.04
CA ALA A 252 -3.32 18.51 29.59
C ALA A 252 -4.69 18.42 30.26
N GLU A 253 -4.94 19.24 31.28
CA GLU A 253 -6.26 19.32 31.95
C GLU A 253 -6.74 17.96 32.51
N GLY A 254 -5.81 17.09 32.91
CA GLY A 254 -6.10 15.75 33.43
C GLY A 254 -6.52 14.72 32.37
N ARG A 255 -6.48 15.05 31.08
CA ARG A 255 -6.81 14.15 29.95
C ARG A 255 -5.57 13.77 29.17
N THR A 256 -5.60 12.58 28.55
CA THR A 256 -4.51 12.08 27.69
C THR A 256 -4.89 12.27 26.23
N TYR A 257 -4.01 12.87 25.44
CA TYR A 257 -4.26 13.19 24.03
C TYR A 257 -3.43 12.36 23.05
N ALA A 258 -2.31 11.80 23.50
CA ALA A 258 -1.48 10.86 22.76
C ALA A 258 -0.68 9.97 23.72
N ARG A 259 -0.28 8.77 23.27
CA ARG A 259 0.56 7.86 24.05
C ARG A 259 1.43 6.98 23.15
N ILE A 260 2.72 6.93 23.45
CA ILE A 260 3.59 5.84 23.00
C ILE A 260 3.57 4.78 24.10
N ALA A 261 3.01 3.62 23.81
CA ALA A 261 2.96 2.53 24.78
C ALA A 261 4.35 1.89 24.96
N LEU A 262 4.56 1.26 26.12
CA LEU A 262 5.75 0.45 26.40
C LEU A 262 6.10 -0.48 25.23
N GLY A 263 7.36 -0.51 24.81
CA GLY A 263 7.83 -1.36 23.72
C GLY A 263 7.50 -0.85 22.31
N HIS A 264 6.83 0.30 22.19
CA HIS A 264 6.55 0.95 20.90
C HIS A 264 7.39 2.22 20.71
N TYR A 265 7.43 2.71 19.47
CA TYR A 265 8.20 3.89 19.05
C TYR A 265 7.31 5.05 18.58
N SER A 266 6.00 4.85 18.45
CA SER A 266 5.05 5.88 18.02
C SER A 266 3.65 5.62 18.56
N TRP A 267 2.89 6.71 18.65
CA TRP A 267 1.44 6.68 18.81
C TRP A 267 0.79 6.48 17.43
N ARG A 268 -0.12 5.52 17.31
CA ARG A 268 -0.81 5.23 16.04
C ARG A 268 -2.18 5.88 16.06
N SER A 269 -2.35 6.84 15.16
CA SER A 269 -3.54 7.66 15.05
C SER A 269 -4.08 7.64 13.63
N GLY A 270 -5.34 7.26 13.49
CA GLY A 270 -6.09 7.31 12.23
C GLY A 270 -6.70 8.68 11.98
N ARG A 271 -6.15 9.74 12.60
CA ARG A 271 -6.61 11.12 12.47
C ARG A 271 -5.54 12.01 11.86
N MET A 272 -5.95 12.99 11.08
CA MET A 272 -5.08 14.06 10.61
C MET A 272 -5.86 15.35 10.36
N TYR A 273 -5.22 16.48 10.67
CA TYR A 273 -5.75 17.82 10.45
C TYR A 273 -5.03 18.52 9.30
N THR A 274 -5.70 19.37 8.54
CA THR A 274 -5.04 20.35 7.67
C THR A 274 -4.88 21.67 8.41
N ASP A 275 -3.87 22.46 8.05
CA ASP A 275 -3.70 23.78 8.64
C ASP A 275 -4.72 24.79 8.08
N SER A 276 -4.76 26.00 8.64
CA SER A 276 -5.70 27.06 8.28
C SER A 276 -5.52 27.65 6.89
N THR A 277 -4.43 27.32 6.21
CA THR A 277 -4.07 27.86 4.89
C THR A 277 -4.00 26.79 3.81
N GLN A 278 -3.85 25.52 4.17
CA GLN A 278 -3.55 24.42 3.27
C GLN A 278 -4.75 23.52 3.02
N LYS A 279 -4.86 23.00 1.80
CA LYS A 279 -5.80 21.92 1.48
C LYS A 279 -5.07 20.59 1.47
N GLY A 280 -5.74 19.56 1.97
CA GLY A 280 -5.31 18.18 1.89
C GLY A 280 -5.98 17.47 0.71
N TYR A 281 -5.31 16.47 0.16
CA TYR A 281 -5.84 15.60 -0.88
C TYR A 281 -5.55 14.16 -0.47
N LEU A 282 -6.61 13.39 -0.19
CA LEU A 282 -6.52 11.98 0.17
C LEU A 282 -6.64 11.13 -1.09
N HIS A 283 -5.58 10.37 -1.39
CA HIS A 283 -5.48 9.53 -2.59
C HIS A 283 -5.71 8.06 -2.30
N GLU A 284 -5.30 7.61 -1.11
CA GLU A 284 -5.29 6.22 -0.73
C GLU A 284 -5.59 6.10 0.76
N LEU A 285 -6.46 5.14 1.09
CA LEU A 285 -6.70 4.68 2.44
C LEU A 285 -6.65 3.15 2.44
N THR A 286 -5.68 2.58 3.11
CA THR A 286 -5.63 1.16 3.43
C THR A 286 -6.24 0.93 4.81
N VAL A 287 -7.20 0.02 4.92
CA VAL A 287 -7.76 -0.43 6.20
C VAL A 287 -7.56 -1.92 6.34
N GLY A 288 -7.34 -2.39 7.57
CA GLY A 288 -7.13 -3.81 7.80
C GLY A 288 -7.64 -4.30 9.14
N ALA A 289 -8.18 -5.52 9.10
CA ALA A 289 -8.74 -6.24 10.23
C ALA A 289 -7.78 -7.37 10.61
N ILE A 290 -7.35 -7.43 11.87
CA ILE A 290 -6.33 -8.38 12.33
C ILE A 290 -6.99 -9.64 12.88
N LYS A 291 -7.80 -9.53 13.94
CA LYS A 291 -8.31 -10.71 14.68
C LYS A 291 -9.69 -11.17 14.27
N ALA A 292 -10.54 -10.25 13.83
CA ALA A 292 -11.95 -10.49 13.58
C ALA A 292 -12.47 -9.48 12.56
N ALA A 293 -13.67 -9.72 12.03
CA ALA A 293 -14.29 -8.85 11.04
C ALA A 293 -14.56 -7.45 11.61
N VAL A 294 -14.32 -6.42 10.78
CA VAL A 294 -14.43 -5.00 11.14
C VAL A 294 -15.11 -4.24 10.02
N THR A 295 -16.00 -3.30 10.38
CA THR A 295 -16.48 -2.28 9.46
C THR A 295 -15.78 -0.97 9.75
N PHE A 296 -15.32 -0.29 8.69
CA PHE A 296 -14.57 0.95 8.72
C PHE A 296 -15.39 2.07 8.10
N ASP A 297 -15.32 3.23 8.74
CA ASP A 297 -15.90 4.47 8.23
C ASP A 297 -14.79 5.52 8.11
N LEU A 298 -14.73 6.19 6.96
CA LEU A 298 -13.87 7.34 6.72
C LEU A 298 -14.72 8.61 6.81
N TYR A 299 -14.38 9.46 7.78
CA TYR A 299 -15.03 10.74 7.99
C TYR A 299 -14.13 11.89 7.56
N LEU A 300 -14.77 12.89 6.96
CA LEU A 300 -14.23 14.22 6.79
C LEU A 300 -15.07 15.21 7.59
N ASP A 301 -14.41 16.00 8.42
CA ASP A 301 -15.02 17.17 9.04
C ASP A 301 -14.43 18.43 8.39
N PRO A 302 -15.23 19.16 7.60
CA PRO A 302 -14.76 20.35 6.89
C PRO A 302 -14.58 21.58 7.79
N THR A 303 -15.04 21.55 9.05
CA THR A 303 -15.09 22.72 9.94
C THR A 303 -14.51 22.49 11.34
N GLY A 304 -13.98 21.30 11.61
CA GLY A 304 -13.46 20.90 12.92
C GLY A 304 -14.52 20.85 14.04
N SER A 305 -15.80 21.00 13.70
CA SER A 305 -16.94 21.11 14.63
C SER A 305 -17.93 19.97 14.42
N TYR A 306 -17.51 18.73 14.70
CA TYR A 306 -18.31 17.49 14.86
C TYR A 306 -19.37 17.13 13.79
N GLY A 307 -19.54 17.94 12.75
CA GLY A 307 -20.38 17.69 11.58
C GLY A 307 -19.66 16.76 10.63
N GLN A 308 -19.49 15.50 11.05
CA GLN A 308 -18.73 14.51 10.30
C GLN A 308 -19.53 14.11 9.05
N THR A 309 -18.99 14.39 7.86
CA THR A 309 -19.52 13.86 6.61
C THR A 309 -18.87 12.50 6.36
N LEU A 310 -19.68 11.45 6.28
CA LEU A 310 -19.20 10.12 5.88
C LEU A 310 -18.82 10.16 4.40
N LEU A 311 -17.53 9.95 4.09
CA LEU A 311 -17.02 9.98 2.72
C LEU A 311 -16.83 8.58 2.11
N GLY A 312 -16.54 7.60 2.95
CA GLY A 312 -16.26 6.25 2.51
C GLY A 312 -16.58 5.24 3.60
N LYS A 313 -16.99 4.04 3.17
CA LYS A 313 -17.28 2.92 4.05
C LYS A 313 -16.69 1.65 3.44
N ALA A 314 -15.99 0.87 4.26
CA ALA A 314 -15.48 -0.43 3.89
C ALA A 314 -15.88 -1.46 4.95
N SER A 315 -16.15 -2.69 4.55
CA SER A 315 -16.41 -3.79 5.48
C SER A 315 -15.49 -4.95 5.15
N LEU A 316 -14.76 -5.43 6.16
CA LEU A 316 -13.86 -6.58 6.06
C LEU A 316 -14.44 -7.72 6.87
N ALA A 317 -14.80 -8.81 6.18
CA ALA A 317 -15.40 -9.99 6.80
C ALA A 317 -14.38 -11.01 7.35
N ALA A 318 -13.07 -10.82 7.11
CA ALA A 318 -12.04 -11.81 7.42
C ALA A 318 -10.93 -11.27 8.34
N SER A 319 -10.40 -12.14 9.20
CA SER A 319 -9.19 -11.87 10.00
C SER A 319 -7.95 -11.81 9.10
N ASN A 320 -6.96 -11.02 9.50
CA ASN A 320 -5.73 -10.73 8.76
C ASN A 320 -5.97 -10.32 7.30
N SER A 321 -7.02 -9.53 7.06
CA SER A 321 -7.33 -8.97 5.75
C SER A 321 -7.08 -7.47 5.75
N SER A 322 -6.74 -6.94 4.57
CA SER A 322 -6.71 -5.51 4.33
C SER A 322 -7.40 -5.22 3.00
N VAL A 323 -8.03 -4.05 2.92
CA VAL A 323 -8.57 -3.48 1.69
C VAL A 323 -7.94 -2.13 1.51
N GLU A 324 -7.40 -1.94 0.31
CA GLU A 324 -6.95 -0.66 -0.19
C GLU A 324 -8.12 0.05 -0.88
N MET A 325 -8.38 1.28 -0.48
CA MET A 325 -9.31 2.18 -1.13
C MET A 325 -8.53 3.29 -1.82
N LEU A 326 -8.53 3.29 -3.14
CA LEU A 326 -7.99 4.39 -3.93
C LEU A 326 -9.09 5.39 -4.27
N PHE A 327 -8.74 6.66 -4.34
CA PHE A 327 -9.63 7.74 -4.74
C PHE A 327 -9.19 8.28 -6.12
N PRO A 328 -9.82 7.83 -7.23
CA PRO A 328 -9.39 8.22 -8.59
C PRO A 328 -9.45 9.72 -8.86
N ALA A 329 -10.34 10.41 -8.13
CA ALA A 329 -10.29 11.84 -7.90
C ALA A 329 -9.98 12.02 -6.41
N PRO A 330 -8.88 12.70 -6.04
CA PRO A 330 -8.48 12.83 -4.64
C PRO A 330 -9.57 13.54 -3.84
N MET A 331 -9.86 13.04 -2.65
CA MET A 331 -10.82 13.72 -1.79
C MET A 331 -10.17 14.95 -1.19
N VAL A 332 -10.79 16.10 -1.46
CA VAL A 332 -10.29 17.40 -0.97
C VAL A 332 -10.69 17.57 0.49
N ILE A 333 -9.68 17.74 1.34
CA ILE A 333 -9.84 18.18 2.72
C ILE A 333 -9.64 19.70 2.72
N PRO A 334 -10.65 20.48 3.12
CA PRO A 334 -10.53 21.93 3.16
C PRO A 334 -9.45 22.36 4.17
N ALA A 335 -9.10 23.64 4.16
CA ALA A 335 -8.28 24.21 5.22
C ALA A 335 -8.98 24.08 6.57
N SER A 336 -8.21 23.81 7.63
CA SER A 336 -8.72 23.45 8.96
C SER A 336 -9.68 22.24 8.99
N GLY A 337 -9.60 21.39 7.97
CA GLY A 337 -10.35 20.14 7.90
C GLY A 337 -9.70 19.02 8.71
N LYS A 338 -10.48 17.99 9.00
CA LYS A 338 -10.04 16.79 9.72
C LYS A 338 -10.44 15.54 8.96
N ILE A 339 -9.51 14.60 8.83
CA ILE A 339 -9.76 13.22 8.45
C ILE A 339 -9.77 12.36 9.70
N LEU A 340 -10.71 11.41 9.76
CA LEU A 340 -10.78 10.44 10.83
C LEU A 340 -11.24 9.09 10.31
N VAL A 341 -10.48 8.04 10.62
CA VAL A 341 -10.86 6.66 10.37
C VAL A 341 -11.40 6.03 11.65
N LYS A 342 -12.61 5.47 11.56
CA LYS A 342 -13.26 4.73 12.65
C LYS A 342 -13.46 3.28 12.27
N GLY A 343 -13.52 2.42 13.28
CA GLY A 343 -13.86 1.01 13.14
C GLY A 343 -14.91 0.57 14.16
N ILE A 344 -15.68 -0.45 13.79
CA ILE A 344 -16.56 -1.20 14.69
C ILE A 344 -16.33 -2.69 14.45
N GLY A 345 -16.13 -3.45 15.53
CA GLY A 345 -15.97 -4.90 15.46
C GLY A 345 -17.32 -5.56 15.16
N LEU A 346 -17.35 -6.53 14.26
CA LEU A 346 -18.53 -7.38 14.09
C LEU A 346 -18.58 -8.50 15.15
N THR A 347 -17.45 -8.79 15.79
CA THR A 347 -17.33 -9.70 16.93
C THR A 347 -16.40 -9.12 18.00
N SER A 348 -16.46 -9.66 19.21
CA SER A 348 -15.58 -9.23 20.31
C SER A 348 -14.11 -9.50 20.01
N GLY A 349 -13.23 -8.68 20.58
CA GLY A 349 -11.77 -8.80 20.39
C GLY A 349 -11.29 -8.41 18.99
N ALA A 350 -12.15 -7.76 18.19
CA ALA A 350 -11.76 -7.22 16.89
C ALA A 350 -10.68 -6.16 17.05
N GLU A 351 -9.72 -6.21 16.14
CA GLU A 351 -8.56 -5.33 16.12
C GLU A 351 -8.39 -4.82 14.70
N ALA A 352 -8.10 -3.52 14.59
CA ALA A 352 -8.08 -2.82 13.32
C ALA A 352 -6.87 -1.90 13.20
N HIS A 353 -6.44 -1.68 11.96
CA HIS A 353 -5.48 -0.67 11.60
C HIS A 353 -5.91 0.07 10.34
N CYS A 354 -5.34 1.25 10.12
CA CYS A 354 -5.46 1.98 8.87
C CYS A 354 -4.13 2.65 8.52
N THR A 355 -3.94 2.92 7.24
CA THR A 355 -2.85 3.75 6.73
C THR A 355 -3.40 4.65 5.64
N PHE A 356 -3.01 5.91 5.61
CA PHE A 356 -3.41 6.80 4.53
C PHE A 356 -2.33 7.83 4.18
N TYR A 357 -2.31 8.19 2.90
CA TYR A 357 -1.40 9.18 2.33
C TYR A 357 -2.14 10.47 2.04
N LEU A 358 -1.71 11.55 2.71
CA LEU A 358 -2.24 12.88 2.48
C LEU A 358 -1.23 13.76 1.77
N HIS A 359 -1.62 14.27 0.59
CA HIS A 359 -0.89 15.33 -0.08
C HIS A 359 -1.42 16.68 0.39
N VAL A 360 -0.53 17.57 0.82
CA VAL A 360 -0.93 18.90 1.29
C VAL A 360 -0.34 19.95 0.36
N GLN A 361 -1.22 20.78 -0.18
CA GLN A 361 -0.85 21.86 -1.10
C GLN A 361 -0.72 23.18 -0.32
N PRO A 362 0.46 23.81 -0.33
CA PRO A 362 0.62 25.18 0.17
C PRO A 362 -0.21 26.15 -0.69
N LYS A 363 -0.79 27.16 -0.04
CA LYS A 363 -1.58 28.20 -0.71
C LYS A 363 -0.75 29.03 -1.69
#